data_AF-A0A662NV91-F1
#
_entry.id   AF-A0A662NV91-F1
#
_cell.length_a   1.000
_cell.length_b   1.000
_cell.length_c   1.000
_cell.angle_alpha   90.00
_cell.angle_beta   90.00
_cell.angle_gamma   90.00
#
_symmetry.space_group_name_H-M   'P 1'
#
loop_
_entity.id
_entity.type
_entity.pdbx_description
1 polymer ?
#
loop_
_entity_poly.entity_id
_entity_poly.type
_entity_poly.pdbx_seq_one_letter_code
_entity_poly.pdbx_strand_id
1 'polypeptide(L)'
;MSQKISAQPGFEPKIVFLCPRCGKEVVVQPDRKRIIWSSGHGNCFSFTVERVLPEIAPNTPSVGPLVFIVLHSKISVREMVEDLTNLLATEKDPERLSKLDEEIRRLTSSLTLADQLFSDALEVIKSEIFGLKIAVGRGIYAYLWKWSGKYFGRAVGKLPSWISTEAVLATQSFDEAKFFAHYWLHFWEYHPSV
;
A
#
# COMPACT_ATOMS: atom_id res chain seq x y z
N MET A 1 -0.45 22.12 -36.92
CA MET A 1 -1.89 22.02 -36.56
C MET A 1 -2.04 20.83 -35.63
N SER A 2 -2.22 21.07 -34.33
CA SER A 2 -2.40 20.00 -33.35
C SER A 2 -3.88 19.61 -33.31
N GLN A 3 -4.22 18.41 -33.79
CA GLN A 3 -5.58 17.89 -33.67
C GLN A 3 -5.87 17.65 -32.19
N LYS A 4 -6.70 18.51 -31.61
CA LYS A 4 -7.36 18.22 -30.33
C LYS A 4 -8.22 16.98 -30.54
N ILE A 5 -7.76 15.84 -30.04
CA ILE A 5 -8.61 14.66 -29.84
C ILE A 5 -9.62 15.07 -28.76
N SER A 6 -10.82 15.47 -29.20
CA SER A 6 -11.95 15.68 -28.29
C SER A 6 -12.33 14.33 -27.72
N ALA A 7 -11.99 14.07 -26.46
CA ALA A 7 -12.52 12.93 -25.72
C ALA A 7 -14.05 12.97 -25.79
N GLN A 8 -14.67 11.95 -26.39
CA GLN A 8 -16.12 11.84 -26.40
C GLN A 8 -16.63 11.82 -24.94
N PRO A 9 -17.62 12.64 -24.58
CA PRO A 9 -18.23 12.58 -23.26
C PRO A 9 -19.04 11.28 -23.16
N GLY A 10 -18.48 10.24 -22.53
CA GLY A 10 -19.24 9.01 -22.31
C GLY A 10 -18.45 7.71 -22.10
N PHE A 11 -17.14 7.65 -22.34
CA PHE A 11 -16.38 6.41 -22.17
C PHE A 11 -15.09 6.67 -21.38
N GLU A 12 -15.08 6.36 -20.09
CA GLU A 12 -13.80 6.23 -19.37
C GLU A 12 -13.19 4.88 -19.76
N PRO A 13 -11.97 4.86 -20.31
CA PRO A 13 -11.35 3.61 -20.75
C PRO A 13 -11.11 2.71 -19.54
N LYS A 14 -11.48 1.43 -19.67
CA LYS A 14 -11.07 0.41 -18.71
C LYS A 14 -9.54 0.33 -18.74
N ILE A 15 -8.92 0.24 -17.56
CA ILE A 15 -7.49 0.06 -17.45
C ILE A 15 -7.23 -1.44 -17.30
N VAL A 16 -6.41 -1.99 -18.19
CA VAL A 16 -5.97 -3.38 -18.17
C VAL A 16 -4.46 -3.43 -18.07
N PHE A 17 -3.94 -4.24 -17.15
CA PHE A 17 -2.50 -4.47 -17.00
C PHE A 17 -2.24 -5.91 -16.53
N LEU A 18 -1.00 -6.38 -16.67
CA LEU A 18 -0.59 -7.69 -16.17
C LEU A 18 -0.13 -7.57 -14.71
N CYS A 19 -0.65 -8.45 -13.85
CA CYS A 19 -0.18 -8.56 -12.48
C CYS A 19 1.31 -8.96 -12.48
N PRO A 20 2.21 -8.19 -11.84
CA PRO A 20 3.63 -8.49 -11.84
C PRO A 20 3.99 -9.79 -11.10
N ARG A 21 3.09 -10.30 -10.25
CA ARG A 21 3.32 -11.53 -9.48
C ARG A 21 2.92 -12.80 -10.23
N CYS A 22 1.82 -12.78 -10.98
CA CYS A 22 1.25 -14.00 -11.58
C CYS A 22 1.03 -13.90 -13.09
N GLY A 23 1.30 -12.75 -13.72
CA GLY A 23 1.18 -12.53 -15.16
C GLY A 23 -0.25 -12.50 -15.70
N LYS A 24 -1.27 -12.61 -14.84
CA LYS A 24 -2.68 -12.55 -15.27
C LYS A 24 -3.14 -11.12 -15.47
N GLU A 25 -4.08 -10.93 -16.39
CA GLU A 25 -4.73 -9.64 -16.62
C GLU A 25 -5.53 -9.20 -15.39
N VAL A 26 -5.38 -7.92 -15.05
CA VAL A 26 -6.14 -7.21 -14.03
C VAL A 26 -6.89 -6.10 -14.73
N VAL A 27 -8.22 -6.10 -14.57
CA VAL A 27 -9.10 -5.09 -15.17
C VAL A 27 -9.64 -4.19 -14.07
N VAL A 28 -9.24 -2.91 -14.10
CA VAL A 28 -9.79 -1.90 -13.19
C VAL A 28 -10.93 -1.19 -13.93
N GLN A 29 -12.15 -1.38 -13.41
CA GLN A 29 -13.32 -0.72 -13.95
C GLN A 29 -13.41 0.72 -13.41
N PRO A 30 -13.63 1.71 -14.28
CA PRO A 30 -13.79 3.09 -13.85
C PRO A 30 -15.07 3.28 -13.04
N ASP A 31 -14.97 3.95 -11.90
CA ASP A 31 -16.11 4.45 -11.12
C ASP A 31 -16.13 5.98 -11.19
N ARG A 32 -17.09 6.53 -11.95
CA ARG A 32 -17.23 7.98 -12.16
C ARG A 32 -17.47 8.77 -10.87
N LYS A 33 -17.95 8.14 -9.81
CA LYS A 33 -18.21 8.79 -8.53
C LYS A 33 -16.99 8.84 -7.63
N ARG A 34 -15.87 8.19 -8.02
CA ARG A 34 -14.67 8.04 -7.20
C ARG A 34 -13.43 8.51 -7.95
N ILE A 35 -12.54 9.19 -7.23
CA ILE A 35 -11.21 9.58 -7.71
C ILE A 35 -10.26 8.36 -7.74
N ILE A 36 -10.54 7.38 -6.88
CA ILE A 36 -9.74 6.16 -6.69
C ILE A 36 -10.56 4.95 -7.17
N TRP A 37 -10.01 4.18 -8.09
CA TRP A 37 -10.61 2.93 -8.57
C TRP A 37 -9.81 1.75 -8.05
N SER A 38 -10.46 0.78 -7.40
CA SER A 38 -9.79 -0.36 -6.81
C SER A 38 -10.15 -1.65 -7.52
N SER A 39 -9.17 -2.53 -7.73
CA SER A 39 -9.41 -3.92 -8.10
C SER A 39 -8.65 -4.85 -7.15
N GLY A 40 -9.38 -5.78 -6.54
CA GLY A 40 -8.75 -6.90 -5.84
C GLY A 40 -8.24 -7.92 -6.86
N HIS A 41 -7.07 -8.50 -6.62
CA HIS A 41 -6.52 -9.55 -7.47
C HIS A 41 -6.13 -10.81 -6.66
N GLY A 42 -7.12 -11.36 -5.94
CA GLY A 42 -7.01 -12.62 -5.20
C GLY A 42 -5.80 -12.69 -4.25
N ASN A 43 -5.17 -13.87 -4.16
CA ASN A 43 -3.97 -14.14 -3.33
C ASN A 43 -2.69 -13.40 -3.78
N CYS A 44 -2.77 -12.46 -4.73
CA CYS A 44 -1.65 -11.64 -5.20
C CYS A 44 -1.65 -10.27 -4.51
N PHE A 45 -1.67 -9.19 -5.30
CA PHE A 45 -1.71 -7.82 -4.81
C PHE A 45 -3.12 -7.23 -4.93
N SER A 46 -3.41 -6.25 -4.08
CA SER A 46 -4.51 -5.32 -4.34
C SER A 46 -3.98 -4.14 -5.12
N PHE A 47 -4.78 -3.59 -6.04
CA PHE A 47 -4.38 -2.48 -6.87
C PHE A 47 -5.38 -1.33 -6.79
N THR A 48 -4.86 -0.11 -6.83
CA THR A 48 -5.65 1.11 -7.00
C THR A 48 -5.13 1.92 -8.17
N VAL A 49 -6.05 2.47 -8.96
CA VAL A 49 -5.76 3.52 -9.94
C VAL A 49 -6.07 4.87 -9.29
N GLU A 50 -5.07 5.74 -9.24
CA GLU A 50 -5.15 7.10 -8.70
C GLU A 50 -5.14 8.09 -9.87
N ARG A 51 -6.27 8.76 -10.13
CA ARG A 51 -6.37 9.73 -11.24
C ARG A 51 -5.60 11.03 -10.97
N VAL A 52 -5.43 11.34 -9.68
CA VAL A 52 -4.69 12.50 -9.21
C VAL A 52 -3.54 11.96 -8.38
N LEU A 53 -2.33 12.13 -8.90
CA LEU A 53 -1.13 11.67 -8.24
C LEU A 53 -0.75 12.61 -7.09
N PRO A 54 -0.13 12.10 -6.01
CA PRO A 54 0.34 12.94 -4.92
C PRO A 54 1.39 13.95 -5.42
N GLU A 55 1.14 15.24 -5.24
CA GLU A 55 2.11 16.32 -5.52
C GLU A 55 3.29 16.26 -4.54
N ILE A 56 4.54 16.24 -5.00
CA ILE A 56 5.71 16.16 -4.11
C ILE A 56 6.01 17.53 -3.45
N ALA A 57 5.69 18.63 -4.14
CA ALA A 57 5.86 20.00 -3.66
C ALA A 57 4.82 20.93 -4.32
N PRO A 58 4.49 22.09 -3.73
CA PRO A 58 3.36 22.95 -4.12
C PRO A 58 3.33 23.48 -5.56
N ASN A 59 4.39 23.24 -6.36
CA ASN A 59 4.49 23.67 -7.75
C ASN A 59 5.18 22.64 -8.65
N THR A 60 5.38 21.41 -8.15
CA THR A 60 5.99 20.35 -8.93
C THR A 60 4.87 19.51 -9.51
N PRO A 61 4.74 19.37 -10.84
CA PRO A 61 3.72 18.52 -11.42
C PRO A 61 3.83 17.12 -10.85
N SER A 62 2.70 16.51 -10.47
CA SER A 62 2.69 15.14 -9.99
C SER A 62 3.18 14.21 -11.10
N VAL A 63 4.36 13.62 -10.89
CA VAL A 63 4.98 12.65 -11.81
C VAL A 63 4.95 11.29 -11.16
N GLY A 64 4.55 10.25 -11.89
CA GLY A 64 4.51 8.89 -11.35
C GLY A 64 3.52 7.95 -12.04
N PRO A 65 3.49 6.69 -11.62
CA PRO A 65 2.59 5.67 -12.16
C PRO A 65 1.15 5.91 -11.67
N LEU A 66 0.17 5.67 -12.54
CA LEU A 66 -1.26 5.75 -12.18
C LEU A 66 -1.73 4.55 -11.36
N VAL A 67 -1.06 3.40 -11.50
CA VAL A 67 -1.42 2.15 -10.84
C VAL A 67 -0.52 1.93 -9.62
N PHE A 68 -1.14 1.79 -8.45
CA PHE A 68 -0.46 1.53 -7.19
C PHE A 68 -0.82 0.14 -6.66
N ILE A 69 0.19 -0.60 -6.22
CA ILE A 69 0.03 -1.78 -5.37
C ILE A 69 -0.33 -1.30 -3.97
N VAL A 70 -1.43 -1.79 -3.41
CA VAL A 70 -1.87 -1.45 -2.07
C VAL A 70 -1.34 -2.47 -1.08
N LEU A 71 -0.56 -2.00 -0.11
CA LEU A 71 -0.17 -2.76 1.07
C LEU A 71 -0.89 -2.20 2.29
N HIS A 72 -1.55 -3.06 3.05
CA HIS A 72 -2.15 -2.68 4.31
C HIS A 72 -1.15 -2.93 5.43
N SER A 73 -1.02 -1.98 6.36
CA SER A 73 -0.25 -2.23 7.58
C SER A 73 -0.81 -3.45 8.32
N LYS A 74 0.09 -4.33 8.77
CA LYS A 74 -0.21 -5.56 9.51
C LYS A 74 0.26 -5.50 10.96
N ILE A 75 0.64 -4.33 11.47
CA ILE A 75 1.15 -4.17 12.85
C ILE A 75 0.15 -4.74 13.86
N SER A 76 -1.15 -4.47 13.69
CA SER A 76 -2.19 -5.03 14.55
C SER A 76 -2.23 -6.55 14.56
N VAL A 77 -1.89 -7.21 13.45
CA VAL A 77 -1.77 -8.68 13.39
C VAL A 77 -0.53 -9.16 14.12
N ARG A 78 0.57 -8.39 14.08
CA ARG A 78 1.82 -8.71 14.79
C ARG A 78 1.65 -8.60 16.30
N GLU A 79 1.10 -7.50 16.78
CA GLU A 79 0.76 -7.29 18.20
C GLU A 79 -0.17 -8.39 18.70
N MET A 80 -1.21 -8.73 17.91
CA MET A 80 -2.14 -9.80 18.26
C MET A 80 -1.45 -11.18 18.34
N VAL A 81 -0.47 -11.47 17.48
CA VAL A 81 0.34 -12.70 17.57
C VAL A 81 1.18 -12.71 18.85
N GLU A 82 1.80 -11.58 19.20
CA GLU A 82 2.61 -11.45 20.41
C GLU A 82 1.74 -11.63 21.68
N ASP A 83 0.58 -10.98 21.74
CA ASP A 83 -0.37 -11.10 22.86
C ASP A 83 -0.89 -12.54 23.02
N LEU A 84 -1.28 -13.18 21.91
CA LEU A 84 -1.73 -14.57 21.93
C LEU A 84 -0.61 -15.53 22.34
N THR A 85 0.63 -15.25 21.95
CA THR A 85 1.80 -16.05 22.35
C THR A 85 2.06 -15.94 23.85
N ASN A 86 1.94 -14.74 24.41
CA ASN A 86 2.03 -14.52 25.87
C ASN A 86 0.91 -15.22 26.63
N LEU A 87 -0.32 -15.21 26.08
CA LEU A 87 -1.47 -15.88 26.67
C LEU A 87 -1.31 -17.41 26.63
N LEU A 88 -0.82 -17.95 25.51
CA LEU A 88 -0.50 -19.38 25.36
C LEU A 88 0.50 -19.86 26.43
N ALA A 89 1.49 -19.03 26.79
CA ALA A 89 2.50 -19.37 27.80
C ALA A 89 1.95 -19.51 29.23
N THR A 90 0.74 -18.98 29.50
CA THR A 90 0.13 -18.99 30.85
C THR A 90 -1.15 -19.84 30.93
N GLU A 91 -1.71 -20.23 29.78
CA GLU A 91 -2.91 -21.05 29.69
C GLU A 91 -2.64 -22.51 30.12
N LYS A 92 -3.60 -23.11 30.82
CA LYS A 92 -3.50 -24.47 31.38
C LYS A 92 -4.59 -25.40 30.86
N ASP A 93 -5.65 -24.86 30.27
CA ASP A 93 -6.73 -25.65 29.66
C ASP A 93 -6.30 -26.23 28.30
N PRO A 94 -6.21 -27.58 28.15
CA PRO A 94 -5.77 -28.22 26.91
C PRO A 94 -6.60 -27.87 25.66
N GLU A 95 -7.92 -27.65 25.81
CA GLU A 95 -8.76 -27.32 24.66
C GLU A 95 -8.52 -25.88 24.18
N ARG A 96 -8.29 -24.95 25.12
CA ARG A 96 -7.93 -23.56 24.81
C ARG A 96 -6.52 -23.44 24.25
N LEU A 97 -5.57 -24.20 24.78
CA LEU A 97 -4.20 -24.28 24.25
C LEU A 97 -4.21 -24.67 22.77
N SER A 98 -4.96 -25.69 22.39
CA SER A 98 -5.07 -26.11 20.99
C SER A 98 -5.69 -25.04 20.09
N LYS A 99 -6.69 -24.29 20.57
CA LYS A 99 -7.32 -23.20 19.80
C LYS A 99 -6.40 -21.99 19.63
N LEU A 100 -5.66 -21.63 20.68
CA LEU A 100 -4.70 -20.53 20.66
C LEU A 100 -3.52 -20.84 19.73
N ASP A 101 -2.97 -22.05 19.79
CA ASP A 101 -1.86 -22.48 18.92
C ASP A 101 -2.26 -22.43 17.43
N GLU A 102 -3.46 -22.90 17.09
CA GLU A 102 -3.97 -22.84 15.71
C GLU A 102 -4.18 -21.39 15.23
N GLU A 103 -4.73 -20.53 16.09
CA GLU A 103 -4.92 -19.12 15.77
C GLU A 103 -3.58 -18.39 15.57
N ILE A 104 -2.59 -18.64 16.43
CA ILE A 104 -1.23 -18.10 16.31
C ILE A 104 -0.59 -18.54 14.99
N ARG A 105 -0.70 -19.83 14.62
CA ARG A 105 -0.17 -20.34 13.34
C ARG A 105 -0.82 -19.68 12.14
N ARG A 106 -2.14 -19.49 12.17
CA ARG A 106 -2.91 -18.82 11.10
C ARG A 106 -2.46 -17.37 10.92
N LEU A 107 -2.33 -16.63 12.02
CA LEU A 107 -1.92 -15.22 11.99
C LEU A 107 -0.44 -15.08 11.60
N THR A 108 0.43 -15.94 12.10
CA THR A 108 1.86 -15.99 11.73
C THR A 108 2.02 -16.25 10.23
N SER A 109 1.29 -17.22 9.68
CA SER A 109 1.29 -17.49 8.23
C SER A 109 0.83 -16.27 7.42
N SER A 110 -0.14 -15.52 7.95
CA SER A 110 -0.63 -14.28 7.34
C SER A 110 0.41 -13.15 7.37
N LEU A 111 1.22 -13.07 8.44
CA LEU A 111 2.35 -12.12 8.54
C LEU A 111 3.45 -12.47 7.54
N THR A 112 3.86 -13.74 7.47
CA THR A 112 4.87 -14.19 6.50
C THR A 112 4.47 -13.86 5.07
N LEU A 113 3.20 -14.12 4.71
CA LEU A 113 2.68 -13.75 3.39
C LEU A 113 2.74 -12.24 3.15
N ALA A 114 2.44 -11.42 4.17
CA ALA A 114 2.49 -9.96 4.06
C ALA A 114 3.92 -9.44 3.87
N ASP A 115 4.90 -10.00 4.57
CA ASP A 115 6.32 -9.64 4.42
C ASP A 115 6.85 -10.01 3.03
N GLN A 116 6.43 -11.18 2.52
CA GLN A 116 6.75 -11.59 1.15
C GLN A 116 6.12 -10.62 0.13
N LEU A 117 4.83 -10.28 0.30
CA LEU A 117 4.16 -9.31 -0.56
C LEU A 117 4.83 -7.94 -0.50
N PHE A 118 5.28 -7.50 0.68
CA PHE A 118 6.02 -6.25 0.82
C PHE A 118 7.33 -6.27 0.03
N SER A 119 8.10 -7.35 0.15
CA SER A 119 9.37 -7.53 -0.57
C SER A 119 9.14 -7.58 -2.09
N ASP A 120 8.17 -8.37 -2.54
CA ASP A 120 7.78 -8.47 -3.94
C ASP A 120 7.36 -7.10 -4.49
N ALA A 121 6.56 -6.32 -3.74
CA ALA A 121 6.11 -5.00 -4.17
C ALA A 121 7.25 -3.98 -4.29
N LEU A 122 8.23 -4.01 -3.38
CA LEU A 122 9.43 -3.17 -3.47
C LEU A 122 10.30 -3.47 -4.70
N GLU A 123 10.37 -4.74 -5.11
CA GLU A 123 11.05 -5.09 -6.35
C GLU A 123 10.30 -4.59 -7.58
N VAL A 124 8.96 -4.67 -7.57
CA VAL A 124 8.12 -4.22 -8.67
C VAL A 124 8.27 -2.72 -8.95
N ILE A 125 8.36 -1.87 -7.92
CA ILE A 125 8.47 -0.41 -8.13
C ILE A 125 9.78 0.00 -8.84
N LYS A 126 10.80 -0.87 -8.90
CA LYS A 126 12.03 -0.60 -9.66
C LYS A 126 11.77 -0.45 -11.17
N SER A 127 10.68 -1.00 -11.67
CA SER A 127 10.26 -0.95 -13.09
C SER A 127 9.73 0.41 -13.55
N GLU A 128 9.42 1.33 -12.63
CA GLU A 128 8.74 2.62 -12.89
C GLU A 128 7.29 2.48 -13.43
N ILE A 129 6.78 1.25 -13.61
CA ILE A 129 5.42 0.99 -14.12
C ILE A 129 4.37 1.12 -13.02
N PHE A 130 4.72 0.66 -11.81
CA PHE A 130 3.81 0.62 -10.67
C PHE A 130 4.36 1.43 -9.51
N GLY A 131 3.45 2.02 -8.74
CA GLY A 131 3.75 2.63 -7.45
C GLY A 131 3.35 1.70 -6.31
N LEU A 132 3.75 2.06 -5.11
CA LEU A 132 3.35 1.45 -3.86
C LEU A 132 2.50 2.44 -3.07
N LYS A 133 1.36 1.97 -2.56
CA LYS A 133 0.48 2.71 -1.65
C LYS A 133 0.34 1.90 -0.37
N ILE A 134 0.89 2.42 0.71
CA ILE A 134 0.82 1.82 2.04
C ILE A 134 -0.36 2.47 2.77
N ALA A 135 -1.32 1.66 3.19
CA ALA A 135 -2.48 2.08 3.98
C ALA A 135 -2.17 1.89 5.47
N VAL A 136 -2.01 3.02 6.16
CA VAL A 136 -1.40 3.14 7.49
C VAL A 136 -2.47 3.32 8.59
N GLY A 137 -3.71 3.62 8.20
CA GLY A 137 -4.84 3.82 9.11
C GLY A 137 -6.08 4.31 8.38
N ARG A 138 -7.05 4.88 9.12
CA ARG A 138 -8.25 5.49 8.52
C ARG A 138 -7.90 6.82 7.85
N GLY A 139 -7.59 6.76 6.55
CA GLY A 139 -7.36 7.95 5.72
C GLY A 139 -5.94 8.50 5.76
N ILE A 140 -4.97 7.70 6.19
CA ILE A 140 -3.53 7.99 6.08
C ILE A 140 -2.92 6.98 5.12
N TYR A 141 -2.21 7.50 4.11
CA TYR A 141 -1.55 6.72 3.08
C TYR A 141 -0.13 7.21 2.86
N ALA A 142 0.81 6.29 2.67
CA ALA A 142 2.13 6.62 2.16
C ALA A 142 2.29 6.07 0.74
N TYR A 143 2.64 6.95 -0.17
CA TYR A 143 2.90 6.63 -1.57
C TYR A 143 4.41 6.56 -1.76
N LEU A 144 4.87 5.57 -2.52
CA LEU A 144 6.26 5.43 -2.93
C LEU A 144 6.29 4.97 -4.39
N TRP A 145 7.07 5.62 -5.24
CA TRP A 145 7.20 5.22 -6.63
C TRP A 145 8.57 5.62 -7.18
N LYS A 146 8.91 5.10 -8.37
CA LYS A 146 10.13 5.46 -9.08
C LYS A 146 9.79 6.18 -10.38
N TRP A 147 10.53 7.22 -10.70
CA TRP A 147 10.39 7.99 -11.93
C TRP A 147 11.74 8.59 -12.34
N SER A 148 12.15 8.40 -13.60
CA SER A 148 13.40 8.96 -14.14
C SER A 148 14.63 8.61 -13.29
N GLY A 149 14.71 7.35 -12.84
CA GLY A 149 15.83 6.87 -12.02
C GLY A 149 15.85 7.36 -10.57
N LYS A 150 14.82 8.07 -10.09
CA LYS A 150 14.69 8.52 -8.70
C LYS A 150 13.46 7.91 -8.03
N TYR A 151 13.57 7.59 -6.74
CA TYR A 151 12.46 7.22 -5.89
C TYR A 151 11.86 8.45 -5.24
N PHE A 152 10.53 8.50 -5.23
CA PHE A 152 9.74 9.56 -4.64
C PHE A 152 8.76 8.95 -3.63
N GLY A 153 8.68 9.56 -2.46
CA GLY A 153 7.76 9.16 -1.41
C GLY A 153 6.96 10.35 -0.90
N ARG A 154 5.69 10.14 -0.60
CA ARG A 154 4.83 11.14 0.03
C ARG A 154 3.81 10.48 0.93
N ALA A 155 3.71 10.94 2.16
CA ALA A 155 2.57 10.64 3.01
C ALA A 155 1.44 11.67 2.83
N VAL A 156 0.21 11.18 2.74
CA VAL A 156 -1.01 11.99 2.56
C VAL A 156 -2.05 11.53 3.58
N GLY A 157 -2.64 12.47 4.31
CA GLY A 157 -3.68 12.21 5.30
C GLY A 157 -3.75 13.29 6.37
N LYS A 158 -4.70 13.18 7.30
CA LYS A 158 -4.69 13.99 8.53
C LYS A 158 -3.67 13.39 9.49
N LEU A 159 -2.41 13.75 9.30
CA LEU A 159 -1.35 13.38 10.24
C LEU A 159 -1.55 14.16 11.56
N PRO A 160 -1.48 13.50 12.72
CA PRO A 160 -1.32 14.18 14.01
C PRO A 160 -0.27 15.28 13.96
N SER A 161 -0.48 16.39 14.67
CA SER A 161 0.38 17.59 14.63
C SER A 161 1.84 17.37 15.06
N TRP A 162 2.13 16.24 15.72
CA TRP A 162 3.46 15.85 16.18
C TRP A 162 4.19 14.94 15.17
N ILE A 163 3.49 14.39 14.18
CA ILE A 163 4.10 13.79 13.00
C ILE A 163 4.32 14.95 12.02
N SER A 164 5.57 15.18 11.63
CA SER A 164 5.88 16.19 10.62
C SER A 164 4.93 16.07 9.43
N THR A 165 4.20 17.16 9.16
CA THR A 165 3.04 17.22 8.27
C THR A 165 3.35 16.89 6.80
N GLU A 166 4.61 16.68 6.44
CA GLU A 166 5.04 16.37 5.08
C GLU A 166 6.25 15.43 5.11
N ALA A 167 6.02 14.12 5.28
CA ALA A 167 7.06 13.14 4.99
C ALA A 167 7.19 13.00 3.47
N VAL A 168 8.18 13.71 2.92
CA VAL A 168 8.53 13.67 1.50
C VAL A 168 9.90 13.01 1.34
N LEU A 169 10.01 12.11 0.37
CA LEU A 169 11.25 11.48 -0.04
C LEU A 169 11.51 11.82 -1.51
N ALA A 170 12.75 12.19 -1.82
CA ALA A 170 13.27 12.22 -3.19
C ALA A 170 14.72 11.75 -3.17
N THR A 171 14.99 10.54 -3.64
CA THR A 171 16.30 9.90 -3.52
C THR A 171 16.65 9.04 -4.74
N GLN A 172 17.92 8.78 -4.97
CA GLN A 172 18.37 7.74 -5.90
C GLN A 172 18.66 6.40 -5.18
N SER A 173 18.72 6.41 -3.85
CA SER A 173 19.02 5.24 -3.03
C SER A 173 17.79 4.33 -2.89
N PHE A 174 17.94 3.08 -3.30
CA PHE A 174 16.90 2.08 -3.07
C PHE A 174 16.74 1.77 -1.57
N ASP A 175 17.83 1.81 -0.80
CA ASP A 175 17.78 1.52 0.64
C ASP A 175 17.00 2.60 1.41
N GLU A 176 17.14 3.87 1.02
CA GLU A 176 16.34 4.97 1.60
C GLU A 176 14.86 4.83 1.22
N ALA A 177 14.56 4.45 -0.02
CA ALA A 177 13.19 4.18 -0.46
C ALA A 177 12.56 3.00 0.30
N LYS A 178 13.33 1.93 0.50
CA LYS A 178 12.94 0.78 1.30
C LYS A 178 12.71 1.18 2.76
N PHE A 179 13.59 1.99 3.35
CA PHE A 179 13.43 2.49 4.72
C PHE A 179 12.15 3.31 4.87
N PHE A 180 11.86 4.21 3.92
CA PHE A 180 10.61 4.97 3.90
C PHE A 180 9.38 4.07 3.87
N ALA A 181 9.38 3.05 3.00
CA ALA A 181 8.27 2.10 2.91
C ALA A 181 8.09 1.32 4.23
N HIS A 182 9.18 0.80 4.80
CA HIS A 182 9.14 0.10 6.07
C HIS A 182 8.63 0.99 7.20
N TYR A 183 9.12 2.23 7.29
CA TYR A 183 8.69 3.19 8.31
C TYR A 183 7.17 3.31 8.30
N TRP A 184 6.57 3.54 7.12
CA TRP A 184 5.11 3.68 7.00
C TRP A 184 4.34 2.36 7.13
N LEU A 185 4.94 1.23 6.78
CA LEU A 185 4.32 -0.08 7.01
C LEU A 185 4.20 -0.38 8.51
N HIS A 186 5.21 0.04 9.29
CA HIS A 186 5.31 -0.06 10.75
C HIS A 186 4.77 1.17 11.49
N PHE A 187 4.29 2.17 10.76
CA PHE A 187 3.59 3.29 11.35
C PHE A 187 2.15 2.85 11.61
N TRP A 188 1.79 2.73 12.88
CA TRP A 188 0.39 2.68 13.29
C TRP A 188 0.23 3.62 14.44
N GLU A 189 -0.26 4.81 14.16
CA GLU A 189 -0.77 5.66 15.22
C GLU A 189 -2.11 6.30 14.85
N TYR A 190 -3.07 5.88 15.68
CA TYR A 190 -4.22 6.59 16.20
C TYR A 190 -5.54 6.54 15.42
N HIS A 191 -6.45 5.76 16.01
CA HIS A 191 -7.88 5.95 15.94
C HIS A 191 -8.21 7.18 16.82
N PRO A 192 -8.70 8.32 16.29
CA PRO A 192 -9.46 9.23 17.11
C PRO A 192 -10.80 8.54 17.33
N SER A 193 -10.87 7.66 18.34
CA SER A 193 -12.12 7.45 19.07
C SER A 193 -12.16 8.49 20.19
N VAL A 194 -12.34 9.74 19.77
CA VAL A 194 -13.26 10.70 20.38
C VAL A 194 -14.11 11.24 19.24
#